data_AF-A0A5D4H3M3-F1
#
_entry.id   AF-A0A5D4H3M3-F1
#
_cell.length_a   1.000
_cell.length_b   1.000
_cell.length_c   1.000
_cell.angle_alpha   90.00
_cell.angle_beta   90.00
_cell.angle_gamma   90.00
#
_symmetry.space_group_name_H-M   'P 1'
#
loop_
_entity.id
_entity.type
_entity.pdbx_description
1 polymer ?
#
loop_
_entity_poly.entity_id
_entity_poly.type
_entity_poly.pdbx_seq_one_letter_code
_entity_poly.pdbx_strand_id
1 'polypeptide(L)'
;MCASRASLWPAGCSASASSSRIDRALRRIPTQPASMHRSETMKNRSYPANQFTGRHMLAIMLAFFGVIIGVNVTMAVMANTSWSGFVVKNSYIASQEFNRRAAEGREQDALGWRSQISLRDGTLRYALVDQSGASRVLSSGKGIIRRAVNDTGDHALVLRPAGNGALEASVLLEDGIWIIEILAEAGLERPYRETHRVMVRNRSFQ
;
A
#
# COMPACT_ATOMS: atom_id res chain seq x y z
N MET A 1 -24.95 50.45 25.42
CA MET A 1 -25.71 49.64 26.40
C MET A 1 -24.77 48.58 26.98
N CYS A 2 -24.58 48.48 28.30
CA CYS A 2 -25.43 47.74 29.25
C CYS A 2 -25.68 46.29 28.77
N ALA A 3 -25.05 45.27 29.36
CA ALA A 3 -25.47 44.56 30.59
C ALA A 3 -25.78 43.09 30.19
N SER A 4 -25.79 42.04 31.02
CA SER A 4 -25.48 41.84 32.45
C SER A 4 -25.00 40.39 32.70
N ARG A 5 -24.30 40.19 33.83
CA ARG A 5 -24.12 38.93 34.57
C ARG A 5 -25.40 38.10 34.78
N ALA A 6 -25.25 36.77 34.80
CA ALA A 6 -25.69 35.83 35.87
C ALA A 6 -24.99 34.46 35.62
N SER A 7 -24.32 33.73 36.52
CA SER A 7 -24.37 33.49 37.98
C SER A 7 -25.52 32.60 38.46
N LEU A 8 -25.24 31.30 38.61
CA LEU A 8 -26.05 30.34 39.37
C LEU A 8 -25.13 29.50 40.28
N TRP A 9 -25.12 29.86 41.56
CA TRP A 9 -24.75 29.01 42.70
C TRP A 9 -26.03 28.80 43.52
N PRO A 10 -26.31 27.61 44.06
CA PRO A 10 -27.28 27.45 45.13
C PRO A 10 -26.69 27.88 46.48
N ALA A 11 -27.56 28.33 47.39
CA ALA A 11 -27.18 28.94 48.66
C ALA A 11 -27.09 27.94 49.83
N GLY A 12 -26.43 28.36 50.92
CA GLY A 12 -26.44 27.70 52.23
C GLY A 12 -25.89 28.63 53.32
N CYS A 13 -26.75 29.07 54.25
CA CYS A 13 -26.46 30.01 55.34
C CYS A 13 -25.38 29.46 56.33
N SER A 14 -24.53 30.26 57.00
CA SER A 14 -24.84 31.25 58.07
C SER A 14 -25.71 30.64 59.19
N ALA A 15 -25.38 30.66 60.49
CA ALA A 15 -24.27 31.24 61.27
C ALA A 15 -23.98 30.28 62.48
N SER A 16 -23.27 30.57 63.57
CA SER A 16 -22.67 31.79 64.13
C SER A 16 -21.53 31.45 65.10
N ALA A 17 -20.84 32.46 65.65
CA ALA A 17 -19.95 32.31 66.81
C ALA A 17 -20.72 32.45 68.14
N SER A 18 -20.26 31.75 69.19
CA SER A 18 -20.53 32.11 70.58
C SER A 18 -19.46 31.52 71.50
N SER A 19 -18.75 32.38 72.22
CA SER A 19 -17.86 31.99 73.31
C SER A 19 -18.61 32.08 74.64
N SER A 20 -18.31 31.18 75.58
CA SER A 20 -17.84 31.58 76.93
C SER A 20 -17.86 30.41 77.93
N ARG A 21 -17.20 30.66 79.06
CA ARG A 21 -17.39 30.01 80.37
C ARG A 21 -16.85 28.59 80.52
N ILE A 22 -15.55 28.57 80.82
CA ILE A 22 -15.02 28.07 82.10
C ILE A 22 -16.14 27.72 83.10
N ASP A 23 -16.18 26.48 83.60
CA ASP A 23 -16.42 26.32 85.03
C ASP A 23 -15.71 25.11 85.65
N ARG A 24 -15.43 25.23 86.95
CA ARG A 24 -14.43 24.44 87.69
C ARG A 24 -15.12 23.52 88.69
N ALA A 25 -15.10 22.21 88.46
CA ALA A 25 -15.60 21.23 89.43
C ALA A 25 -14.59 20.09 89.67
N LEU A 26 -13.86 20.19 90.78
CA LEU A 26 -13.03 19.12 91.34
C LEU A 26 -13.89 17.88 91.68
N ARG A 27 -13.38 16.66 91.40
CA ARG A 27 -13.16 15.64 92.46
C ARG A 27 -12.58 14.29 91.99
N ARG A 28 -11.72 13.74 92.87
CA ARG A 28 -11.37 12.32 93.12
C ARG A 28 -10.53 11.58 92.08
N ILE A 29 -9.23 11.51 92.39
CA ILE A 29 -8.32 10.43 92.02
C ILE A 29 -8.71 9.15 92.77
N PRO A 30 -8.73 7.97 92.12
CA PRO A 30 -8.46 6.68 92.74
C PRO A 30 -7.05 6.18 92.35
N THR A 31 -6.34 5.62 93.31
CA THR A 31 -4.98 5.08 93.15
C THR A 31 -4.95 3.81 92.29
N GLN A 32 -3.98 3.73 91.38
CA GLN A 32 -3.72 2.59 90.50
C GLN A 32 -3.04 1.43 91.25
N PRO A 33 -3.57 0.19 91.20
CA PRO A 33 -2.79 -1.01 91.45
C PRO A 33 -2.05 -1.43 90.17
N ALA A 34 -0.77 -1.76 90.29
CA ALA A 34 0.04 -2.19 89.15
C ALA A 34 -0.31 -3.64 88.74
N SER A 35 -0.83 -3.83 87.52
CA SER A 35 -0.98 -5.15 86.92
C SER A 35 -0.55 -5.15 85.45
N MET A 36 0.76 -5.36 85.26
CA MET A 36 1.35 -6.09 84.12
C MET A 36 0.76 -5.79 82.73
N HIS A 37 1.27 -4.75 82.06
CA HIS A 37 1.07 -4.59 80.62
C HIS A 37 1.59 -5.83 79.87
N ARG A 38 0.70 -6.65 79.33
CA ARG A 38 1.03 -7.56 78.24
C ARG A 38 1.40 -6.69 77.04
N SER A 39 2.69 -6.49 76.83
CA SER A 39 3.23 -5.88 75.63
C SER A 39 2.99 -6.82 74.44
N GLU A 40 1.81 -6.70 73.82
CA GLU A 40 1.61 -7.22 72.48
C GLU A 40 2.61 -6.52 71.56
N THR A 41 3.65 -7.25 71.17
CA THR A 41 4.65 -6.76 70.24
C THR A 41 3.98 -6.56 68.89
N MET A 42 3.56 -5.33 68.61
CA MET A 42 3.28 -4.90 67.24
C MET A 42 4.53 -5.20 66.41
N LYS A 43 4.50 -6.33 65.71
CA LYS A 43 5.54 -6.76 64.79
C LYS A 43 5.48 -5.84 63.59
N ASN A 44 6.09 -4.65 63.73
CA ASN A 44 6.12 -3.60 62.74
C ASN A 44 6.60 -4.22 61.42
N ARG A 45 5.67 -4.43 60.50
CA ARG A 45 5.94 -5.11 59.24
C ARG A 45 6.54 -4.05 58.34
N SER A 46 7.86 -3.87 58.46
CA SER A 46 8.64 -3.01 57.57
C SER A 46 8.48 -3.50 56.14
N TYR A 47 7.50 -2.95 55.44
CA TYR A 47 7.40 -3.10 53.99
C TYR A 47 8.68 -2.52 53.40
N PRO A 48 9.44 -3.27 52.57
CA PRO A 48 10.59 -2.71 51.92
C PRO A 48 10.11 -1.54 51.06
N ALA A 49 10.60 -0.33 51.38
CA ALA A 49 10.36 0.81 50.53
C ALA A 49 11.06 0.55 49.20
N ASN A 50 10.30 0.12 48.18
CA ASN A 50 10.78 0.04 46.81
C ASN A 50 11.06 1.47 46.33
N GLN A 51 12.26 1.95 46.63
CA GLN A 51 12.70 3.28 46.25
C GLN A 51 12.79 3.35 44.73
N PHE A 52 12.17 4.38 44.15
CA PHE A 52 12.29 4.70 42.74
C PHE A 52 13.70 5.22 42.45
N THR A 53 14.66 4.31 42.33
CA THR A 53 16.07 4.63 42.04
C THR A 53 16.25 5.01 40.56
N GLY A 54 17.37 5.66 40.22
CA GLY A 54 17.73 5.97 38.83
C GLY A 54 17.78 4.76 37.88
N ARG A 55 17.89 3.52 38.41
CA ARG A 55 17.76 2.29 37.61
C ARG A 55 16.34 2.05 37.11
N HIS A 56 15.32 2.41 37.91
CA HIS A 56 13.92 2.36 37.48
C HIS A 56 13.64 3.40 36.40
N MET A 57 14.16 4.63 36.57
CA MET A 57 14.06 5.68 35.56
C MET A 57 14.73 5.27 34.24
N LEU A 58 15.94 4.71 34.29
CA LEU A 58 16.65 4.20 33.12
C LEU A 58 15.88 3.08 32.41
N ALA A 59 15.33 2.11 33.17
CA ALA A 59 14.53 1.02 32.61
C ALA A 59 13.25 1.54 31.92
N ILE A 60 12.56 2.51 32.53
CA ILE A 60 11.37 3.15 31.96
C ILE A 60 11.72 3.93 30.69
N MET A 61 12.82 4.69 30.67
CA MET A 61 13.28 5.37 29.47
C MET A 61 13.59 4.39 28.34
N LEU A 62 14.35 3.32 28.61
CA LEU A 62 14.70 2.33 27.61
C LEU A 62 13.45 1.59 27.07
N ALA A 63 12.49 1.26 27.95
CA ALA A 63 11.22 0.66 27.53
C ALA A 63 10.40 1.61 26.65
N PHE A 64 10.30 2.90 27.03
CA PHE A 64 9.59 3.92 26.25
C PHE A 64 10.20 4.10 24.85
N PHE A 65 11.51 4.36 24.76
CA PHE A 65 12.17 4.48 23.45
C PHE A 65 12.15 3.17 22.66
N GLY A 66 12.25 2.02 23.32
CA GLY A 66 12.13 0.70 22.70
C GLY A 66 10.78 0.49 22.01
N VAL A 67 9.67 0.90 22.64
CA VAL A 67 8.33 0.86 22.03
C VAL A 67 8.24 1.78 20.82
N ILE A 68 8.71 3.03 20.93
CA ILE A 68 8.68 4.00 19.81
C ILE A 68 9.50 3.48 18.62
N ILE A 69 10.72 2.98 18.87
CA ILE A 69 11.58 2.38 17.83
C ILE A 69 10.91 1.13 17.23
N GLY A 70 10.37 0.23 18.06
CA GLY A 70 9.70 -0.98 17.62
C GLY A 70 8.51 -0.71 16.71
N VAL A 71 7.64 0.23 17.09
CA VAL A 71 6.50 0.66 16.27
C VAL A 71 6.96 1.30 14.97
N ASN A 72 7.93 2.22 15.01
CA ASN A 72 8.45 2.89 13.81
C ASN A 72 9.11 1.89 12.84
N VAL A 73 9.89 0.92 13.34
CA VAL A 73 10.49 -0.14 12.51
C VAL A 73 9.41 -1.07 11.96
N THR A 74 8.39 -1.43 12.75
CA THR A 74 7.27 -2.26 12.29
C THR A 74 6.50 -1.55 11.18
N MET A 75 6.21 -0.25 11.33
CA MET A 75 5.59 0.56 10.29
C MET A 75 6.48 0.71 9.05
N ALA A 76 7.79 0.90 9.20
CA ALA A 76 8.71 0.97 8.06
C ALA A 76 8.82 -0.35 7.29
N VAL A 77 8.88 -1.48 8.00
CA VAL A 77 8.85 -2.83 7.41
C VAL A 77 7.51 -3.05 6.71
N MET A 78 6.38 -2.79 7.39
CA MET A 78 5.05 -2.92 6.79
C MET A 78 4.87 -2.01 5.57
N ALA A 79 5.34 -0.77 5.59
CA ALA A 79 5.28 0.12 4.43
C ALA A 79 6.10 -0.44 3.25
N ASN A 80 7.29 -0.99 3.51
CA ASN A 80 8.17 -1.56 2.51
C ASN A 80 7.76 -2.97 2.02
N THR A 81 6.84 -3.67 2.72
CA THR A 81 6.31 -4.98 2.32
C THR A 81 4.87 -4.94 1.80
N SER A 82 4.03 -4.02 2.29
CA SER A 82 2.63 -3.85 1.84
C SER A 82 2.51 -2.98 0.59
N TRP A 83 3.51 -2.14 0.30
CA TRP A 83 3.71 -1.55 -1.01
C TRP A 83 5.01 -2.11 -1.61
N SER A 84 4.90 -2.83 -2.73
CA SER A 84 6.02 -3.23 -3.58
C SER A 84 6.59 -2.05 -4.39
N GLY A 85 6.69 -0.89 -3.74
CA GLY A 85 7.03 0.43 -4.28
C GLY A 85 8.49 0.60 -4.70
N PHE A 86 9.13 -0.43 -5.26
CA PHE A 86 10.35 -0.28 -6.05
C PHE A 86 10.06 0.34 -7.43
N VAL A 87 9.49 1.54 -7.39
CA VAL A 87 9.73 2.49 -8.47
C VAL A 87 11.22 2.84 -8.39
N VAL A 88 11.99 2.23 -9.30
CA VAL A 88 13.44 2.41 -9.52
C VAL A 88 14.41 1.61 -8.60
N LYS A 89 14.65 0.35 -8.97
CA LYS A 89 16.00 -0.03 -9.45
C LYS A 89 16.08 -0.18 -10.98
N ASN A 90 14.94 0.00 -11.66
CA ASN A 90 14.72 -0.45 -13.02
C ASN A 90 14.59 0.68 -14.06
N SER A 91 14.55 1.97 -13.69
CA SER A 91 14.37 3.05 -14.68
C SER A 91 15.57 3.27 -15.61
N TYR A 92 16.80 3.01 -15.15
CA TYR A 92 17.96 3.06 -16.04
C TYR A 92 17.95 1.90 -17.06
N ILE A 93 17.54 0.70 -16.64
CA ILE A 93 17.36 -0.46 -17.53
C ILE A 93 16.17 -0.23 -18.47
N ALA A 94 15.03 0.25 -17.96
CA ALA A 94 13.84 0.58 -18.75
C ALA A 94 14.08 1.73 -19.73
N SER A 95 14.90 2.72 -19.39
CA SER A 95 15.29 3.81 -20.29
C SER A 95 16.23 3.33 -21.39
N GLN A 96 17.21 2.47 -21.09
CA GLN A 96 18.03 1.81 -22.11
C GLN A 96 17.18 0.92 -23.02
N GLU A 97 16.27 0.13 -22.45
CA GLU A 97 15.36 -0.74 -23.19
C GLU A 97 14.39 0.08 -24.07
N PHE A 98 13.91 1.23 -23.59
CA PHE A 98 13.16 2.19 -24.39
C PHE A 98 14.01 2.75 -25.54
N ASN A 99 15.22 3.20 -25.27
CA ASN A 99 16.14 3.73 -26.29
C ASN A 99 16.48 2.68 -27.36
N ARG A 100 16.66 1.41 -26.93
CA ARG A 100 16.89 0.24 -27.79
C ARG A 100 15.68 -0.02 -28.67
N ARG A 101 14.47 -0.10 -28.10
CA ARG A 101 13.20 -0.26 -28.86
C ARG A 101 12.93 0.91 -29.81
N ALA A 102 13.27 2.13 -29.42
CA ALA A 102 13.14 3.31 -30.27
C ALA A 102 14.12 3.29 -31.45
N ALA A 103 15.30 2.68 -31.29
CA ALA A 103 16.21 2.43 -32.42
C ALA A 103 15.66 1.34 -33.35
N GLU A 104 15.19 0.22 -32.81
CA GLU A 104 14.52 -0.86 -33.57
C GLU A 104 13.30 -0.34 -34.36
N GLY A 105 12.50 0.55 -33.76
CA GLY A 105 11.37 1.18 -34.43
C GLY A 105 11.81 2.03 -35.64
N ARG A 106 12.87 2.84 -35.52
CA ARG A 106 13.40 3.62 -36.64
C ARG A 106 13.96 2.75 -37.77
N GLU A 107 14.54 1.60 -37.43
CA GLU A 107 14.99 0.61 -38.43
C GLU A 107 13.79 -0.02 -39.16
N GLN A 108 12.69 -0.30 -38.46
CA GLN A 108 11.45 -0.82 -39.03
C GLN A 108 10.73 0.24 -39.89
N ASP A 109 10.63 1.49 -39.42
CA ASP A 109 10.05 2.61 -40.17
C ASP A 109 10.78 2.84 -41.50
N ALA A 110 12.12 2.68 -41.51
CA ALA A 110 12.94 2.81 -42.71
C ALA A 110 12.67 1.75 -43.78
N LEU A 111 12.05 0.61 -43.43
CA LEU A 111 11.59 -0.39 -44.40
C LEU A 111 10.36 0.10 -45.18
N GLY A 112 9.59 1.05 -44.62
CA GLY A 112 8.34 1.56 -45.19
C GLY A 112 7.27 0.48 -45.41
N TRP A 113 7.32 -0.60 -44.61
CA TRP A 113 6.31 -1.65 -44.64
C TRP A 113 5.03 -1.18 -43.94
N ARG A 114 3.88 -1.71 -44.36
CA ARG A 114 2.56 -1.40 -43.80
C ARG A 114 1.88 -2.69 -43.39
N SER A 115 1.44 -2.78 -42.15
CA SER A 115 0.64 -3.90 -41.67
C SER A 115 -0.83 -3.79 -42.07
N GLN A 116 -1.48 -4.95 -42.03
CA GLN A 116 -2.91 -5.09 -42.15
C GLN A 116 -3.35 -6.12 -41.10
N ILE A 117 -4.09 -5.66 -40.10
CA ILE A 117 -4.63 -6.48 -39.02
C ILE A 117 -6.15 -6.51 -39.11
N SER A 118 -6.76 -7.69 -38.98
CA SER A 118 -8.23 -7.83 -38.98
C SER A 118 -8.67 -8.98 -38.09
N LEU A 119 -9.77 -8.79 -37.35
CA LEU A 119 -10.44 -9.84 -36.59
C LEU A 119 -11.83 -10.07 -37.20
N ARG A 120 -12.13 -11.33 -37.56
CA ARG A 120 -13.47 -11.77 -37.99
C ARG A 120 -13.78 -13.09 -37.32
N ASP A 121 -14.96 -13.21 -36.72
CA ASP A 121 -15.48 -14.46 -36.11
C ASP A 121 -14.54 -15.14 -35.09
N GLY A 122 -13.66 -14.37 -34.46
CA GLY A 122 -12.63 -14.88 -33.54
C GLY A 122 -11.35 -15.41 -34.22
N THR A 123 -11.15 -15.16 -35.51
CA THR A 123 -9.88 -15.38 -36.22
C THR A 123 -9.18 -14.04 -36.42
N LEU A 124 -8.02 -13.88 -35.76
CA LEU A 124 -7.11 -12.77 -35.98
C LEU A 124 -6.22 -13.08 -37.19
N ARG A 125 -6.23 -12.19 -38.18
CA ARG A 125 -5.38 -12.25 -39.36
C ARG A 125 -4.45 -11.05 -39.41
N TYR A 126 -3.18 -11.31 -39.65
CA TYR A 126 -2.11 -10.33 -39.77
C TYR A 126 -1.37 -10.51 -41.10
N ALA A 127 -1.16 -9.44 -41.84
CA ALA A 127 -0.34 -9.43 -43.05
C ALA A 127 0.52 -8.18 -43.09
N LEU A 128 1.62 -8.23 -43.84
CA LEU A 128 2.59 -7.15 -43.96
C LEU A 128 2.85 -6.92 -45.45
N VAL A 129 2.69 -5.69 -45.93
CA VAL A 129 2.98 -5.31 -47.32
C VAL A 129 4.14 -4.32 -47.37
N ASP A 130 4.93 -4.36 -48.44
CA ASP A 130 5.98 -3.37 -48.65
C ASP A 130 5.46 -2.06 -49.30
N GLN A 131 6.39 -1.15 -49.58
CA GLN A 131 6.13 0.13 -50.23
C GLN A 131 5.48 -0.03 -51.63
N SER A 132 5.77 -1.12 -52.34
CA SER A 132 5.16 -1.44 -53.65
C SER A 132 3.77 -2.08 -53.53
N GLY A 133 3.37 -2.46 -52.31
CA GLY A 133 2.12 -3.17 -52.03
C GLY A 133 2.22 -4.69 -52.14
N ALA A 134 3.41 -5.25 -52.37
CA ALA A 134 3.59 -6.70 -52.41
C ALA A 134 3.54 -7.30 -50.99
N SER A 135 2.88 -8.44 -50.84
CA SER A 135 2.76 -9.16 -49.56
C SER A 135 4.10 -9.79 -49.18
N ARG A 136 4.57 -9.54 -47.95
CA ARG A 136 5.76 -10.15 -47.38
C ARG A 136 5.46 -11.57 -46.93
N VAL A 137 6.38 -12.50 -47.16
CA VAL A 137 6.27 -13.86 -46.63
C VAL A 137 6.67 -13.84 -45.15
N LEU A 138 5.75 -14.25 -44.27
CA LEU A 138 5.96 -14.35 -42.83
C LEU A 138 6.04 -15.82 -42.44
N SER A 139 7.10 -16.22 -41.73
CA SER A 139 7.35 -17.63 -41.38
C SER A 139 6.57 -18.09 -40.15
N SER A 140 6.41 -17.20 -39.17
CA SER A 140 5.55 -17.39 -37.99
C SER A 140 5.36 -16.04 -37.28
N GLY A 141 4.49 -16.00 -36.27
CA GLY A 141 4.46 -14.85 -35.36
C GLY A 141 4.00 -15.21 -33.96
N LYS A 142 4.28 -14.31 -33.02
CA LYS A 142 3.77 -14.34 -31.65
C LYS A 142 2.93 -13.09 -31.44
N GLY A 143 1.76 -13.25 -30.84
CA GLY A 143 0.92 -12.13 -30.41
C GLY A 143 0.78 -12.14 -28.90
N ILE A 144 0.71 -10.96 -28.30
CA ILE A 144 0.37 -10.78 -26.89
C ILE A 144 -0.83 -9.83 -26.84
N ILE A 145 -1.94 -10.29 -26.28
CA ILE A 145 -3.16 -9.50 -26.16
C ILE A 145 -3.40 -9.15 -24.70
N ARG A 146 -3.58 -7.85 -24.46
CA ARG A 146 -3.63 -7.24 -23.13
C ARG A 146 -4.86 -6.33 -23.06
N ARG A 147 -5.53 -6.27 -21.90
CA ARG A 147 -6.60 -5.27 -21.70
C ARG A 147 -5.97 -3.90 -21.49
N ALA A 148 -6.63 -2.85 -21.98
CA ALA A 148 -6.06 -1.50 -21.95
C ALA A 148 -5.99 -0.83 -20.55
N VAL A 149 -6.59 -1.43 -19.52
CA VAL A 149 -6.72 -0.84 -18.17
C VAL A 149 -6.30 -1.77 -17.02
N ASN A 150 -5.90 -3.01 -17.33
CA ASN A 150 -5.50 -4.00 -16.32
C ASN A 150 -4.52 -5.00 -16.93
N ASP A 151 -3.33 -5.13 -16.31
CA ASP A 151 -2.26 -6.05 -16.70
C ASP A 151 -2.54 -7.52 -16.29
N THR A 152 -3.76 -7.82 -15.85
CA THR A 152 -4.19 -9.15 -15.41
C THR A 152 -4.86 -9.89 -16.56
N GLY A 153 -4.20 -10.92 -17.09
CA GLY A 153 -4.72 -11.76 -18.17
C GLY A 153 -4.13 -11.48 -19.55
N ASP A 154 -2.81 -11.26 -19.63
CA ASP A 154 -2.09 -11.25 -20.90
C ASP A 154 -2.20 -12.61 -21.60
N HIS A 155 -2.86 -12.62 -22.77
CA HIS A 155 -3.05 -13.82 -23.58
C HIS A 155 -2.01 -13.88 -24.69
N ALA A 156 -1.06 -14.80 -24.57
CA ALA A 156 -0.13 -15.13 -25.64
C ALA A 156 -0.80 -16.02 -26.69
N LEU A 157 -0.66 -15.67 -27.97
CA LEU A 157 -1.08 -16.46 -29.11
C LEU A 157 0.09 -16.72 -30.07
N VAL A 158 0.00 -17.83 -30.80
CA VAL A 158 0.94 -18.17 -31.87
C VAL A 158 0.22 -18.00 -33.19
N LEU A 159 0.67 -17.04 -34.00
CA LEU A 159 0.17 -16.85 -35.35
C LEU A 159 0.92 -17.78 -36.31
N ARG A 160 0.17 -18.59 -37.08
CA ARG A 160 0.71 -19.54 -38.05
C ARG A 160 0.45 -19.06 -39.48
N PRO A 161 1.33 -19.38 -40.45
CA PRO A 161 1.07 -19.05 -41.85
C PRO A 161 -0.23 -19.67 -42.36
N ALA A 162 -1.09 -18.83 -42.95
CA ALA A 162 -2.37 -19.22 -43.55
C ALA A 162 -2.39 -19.09 -45.08
N GLY A 163 -1.23 -18.83 -45.69
CA GLY A 163 -1.09 -18.52 -47.11
C GLY A 163 -1.16 -17.02 -47.43
N ASN A 164 -0.86 -16.67 -48.68
CA ASN A 164 -0.87 -15.29 -49.19
C ASN A 164 0.02 -14.28 -48.40
N GLY A 165 1.03 -14.78 -47.69
CA GLY A 165 1.90 -13.98 -46.81
C GLY A 165 1.28 -13.61 -45.45
N ALA A 166 0.07 -14.07 -45.14
CA ALA A 166 -0.60 -13.78 -43.89
C ALA A 166 -0.35 -14.84 -42.81
N LEU A 167 -0.37 -14.38 -41.56
CA LEU A 167 -0.40 -15.20 -40.37
C LEU A 167 -1.80 -15.12 -39.73
N GLU A 168 -2.29 -16.25 -39.21
CA GLU A 168 -3.59 -16.33 -38.54
C GLU A 168 -3.50 -17.02 -37.18
N ALA A 169 -4.38 -16.62 -36.26
CA ALA A 169 -4.58 -17.23 -34.95
C ALA A 169 -6.04 -17.14 -34.52
N SER A 170 -6.57 -18.23 -33.97
CA SER A 170 -7.88 -18.21 -33.30
C SER A 170 -7.76 -17.58 -31.92
N VAL A 171 -8.64 -16.63 -31.61
CA VAL A 171 -8.71 -15.93 -30.33
C VAL A 171 -10.16 -15.55 -30.00
N LEU A 172 -10.61 -15.89 -28.79
CA LEU A 172 -11.84 -15.31 -28.24
C LEU A 172 -11.48 -14.01 -27.53
N LEU A 173 -11.90 -12.88 -28.10
CA LEU A 173 -11.89 -11.58 -27.44
C LEU A 173 -13.32 -11.19 -27.08
N GLU A 174 -13.49 -10.74 -25.84
CA GLU A 174 -14.71 -10.09 -25.38
C GLU A 174 -14.78 -8.65 -25.90
N ASP A 175 -15.98 -8.08 -25.89
CA ASP A 175 -16.19 -6.69 -26.27
C ASP A 175 -15.43 -5.73 -25.31
N GLY A 176 -14.73 -4.75 -25.88
CA GLY A 176 -13.91 -3.82 -25.12
C GLY A 176 -12.67 -3.31 -25.87
N ILE A 177 -11.82 -2.57 -25.16
CA ILE A 177 -10.56 -2.03 -25.70
C ILE A 177 -9.41 -2.98 -25.37
N TRP A 178 -8.73 -3.44 -26.42
CA TRP A 178 -7.60 -4.35 -26.34
C TRP A 178 -6.34 -3.73 -26.95
N ILE A 179 -5.19 -4.14 -26.45
CA ILE A 179 -3.88 -3.85 -27.01
C ILE A 179 -3.31 -5.17 -27.52
N ILE A 180 -3.03 -5.25 -28.82
CA ILE A 180 -2.48 -6.41 -29.51
C ILE A 180 -1.05 -6.07 -29.92
N GLU A 181 -0.06 -6.67 -29.27
CA GLU A 181 1.34 -6.61 -29.69
C GLU A 181 1.66 -7.83 -30.56
N ILE A 182 2.23 -7.63 -31.74
CA ILE A 182 2.59 -8.69 -32.70
C ILE A 182 4.09 -8.64 -32.96
N LEU A 183 4.71 -9.82 -32.96
CA LEU A 183 6.09 -10.09 -33.33
C LEU A 183 6.07 -11.06 -34.52
N ALA A 184 6.38 -10.57 -35.72
CA ALA A 184 6.32 -11.33 -36.96
C ALA A 184 7.73 -11.68 -37.50
N GLU A 185 7.97 -12.96 -37.79
CA GLU A 185 9.22 -13.44 -38.37
C GLU A 185 9.22 -13.20 -39.89
N ALA A 186 9.77 -12.05 -40.31
CA ALA A 186 9.74 -11.54 -41.68
C ALA A 186 11.08 -11.72 -42.46
N GLY A 187 11.98 -12.59 -41.97
CA GLY A 187 13.32 -12.79 -42.55
C GLY A 187 14.33 -11.67 -42.26
N LEU A 188 14.07 -10.86 -41.22
CA LEU A 188 14.98 -9.85 -40.69
C LEU A 188 15.84 -10.45 -39.55
N GLU A 189 16.89 -9.74 -39.11
CA GLU A 189 17.68 -10.12 -37.92
C GLU A 189 16.83 -10.18 -36.64
N ARG A 190 15.79 -9.34 -36.57
CA ARG A 190 14.87 -9.26 -35.42
C ARG A 190 13.42 -9.32 -35.89
N PRO A 191 12.49 -9.87 -35.09
CA PRO A 191 11.08 -9.91 -35.44
C PRO A 191 10.53 -8.49 -35.67
N TYR A 192 9.73 -8.33 -36.71
CA TYR A 192 9.02 -7.09 -36.98
C TYR A 192 7.95 -6.89 -35.89
N ARG A 193 8.00 -5.77 -35.15
CA ARG A 193 7.18 -5.53 -33.97
C ARG A 193 6.14 -4.45 -34.24
N GLU A 194 4.89 -4.73 -33.88
CA GLU A 194 3.86 -3.70 -33.88
C GLU A 194 2.95 -3.82 -32.66
N THR A 195 2.31 -2.71 -32.31
CA THR A 195 1.32 -2.63 -31.23
C THR A 195 0.08 -1.89 -31.72
N HIS A 196 -1.03 -2.61 -31.83
CA HIS A 196 -2.32 -2.10 -32.28
C HIS A 196 -3.26 -1.95 -31.08
N ARG A 197 -3.85 -0.76 -30.90
CA ARG A 197 -4.96 -0.56 -29.95
C ARG A 197 -6.27 -0.64 -30.72
N VAL A 198 -7.09 -1.64 -30.40
CA VAL A 198 -8.32 -1.95 -31.13
C VAL A 198 -9.53 -1.93 -30.19
N MET A 199 -10.69 -1.56 -30.72
CA MET A 199 -11.97 -1.78 -30.06
C MET A 199 -12.60 -3.03 -30.66
N VAL A 200 -12.84 -4.04 -29.82
CA VAL A 200 -13.56 -5.26 -30.21
C VAL A 200 -15.04 -5.07 -29.87
N ARG A 201 -15.91 -5.40 -30.81
CA ARG A 201 -17.35 -5.52 -30.59
C ARG A 201 -17.91 -6.67 -31.42
N ASN A 202 -18.75 -7.53 -30.85
CA ASN A 202 -19.27 -8.73 -31.52
C ASN A 202 -18.16 -9.60 -32.18
N ARG A 203 -16.99 -9.72 -31.53
CA ARG A 203 -15.80 -10.45 -32.05
C ARG A 203 -15.21 -9.94 -33.38
N SER A 204 -15.45 -8.67 -33.72
CA SER A 204 -14.79 -7.97 -34.84
C SER A 204 -14.18 -6.65 -34.35
N PHE A 205 -13.27 -6.08 -35.14
CA PHE A 205 -12.75 -4.73 -34.89
C PHE A 205 -13.74 -3.67 -35.38
N GLN A 206 -13.87 -2.57 -34.62
CA GLN A 206 -14.54 -1.33 -35.03
C GLN A 206 -13.54 -0.31 -35.58
#